data_AF-A0A9N9PKX2-F1
#
_entry.id   AF-A0A9N9PKX2-F1
#
_cell.length_a   1.000
_cell.length_b   1.000
_cell.length_c   1.000
_cell.angle_alpha   90.00
_cell.angle_beta   90.00
_cell.angle_gamma   90.00
#
_symmetry.space_group_name_H-M   'P 1'
#
loop_
_entity.id
_entity.type
_entity.pdbx_description
1 polymer ?
#
loop_
_entity_poly.entity_id
_entity_poly.type
_entity_poly.pdbx_seq_one_letter_code
_entity_poly.pdbx_strand_id
1 'polypeptide(L)'
;KAAKLGDQLENALTFDKDKHDDHEKAEALIIVEDSATPEKCKEIVSGQKDDGCIELGDSVCEELDAPKEEVITTIQKKIKNDKLKSPEHSPSLETAVNLAYLKKAASQYGDLWKDKYSKAREYLSNQIGDKKAEEELIKCADDYVIENATKKVIKDKKRNAVVTIQNSTTPEK
;
A
#
# COMPACT_ATOMS: atom_id res chain seq x y z
N LYS A 1 19.85 29.17 -13.87
CA LYS A 1 18.66 28.70 -13.14
C LYS A 1 19.15 27.83 -12.00
N ALA A 2 19.09 28.29 -10.75
CA ALA A 2 19.32 27.42 -9.60
C ALA A 2 18.14 26.43 -9.55
N ALA A 3 18.40 25.13 -9.70
CA ALA A 3 17.41 24.13 -9.31
C ALA A 3 17.07 24.39 -7.84
N LYS A 4 15.79 24.40 -7.49
CA LYS A 4 15.37 24.65 -6.11
C LYS A 4 16.00 23.53 -5.28
N LEU A 5 16.62 23.83 -4.14
CA LEU A 5 17.32 22.85 -3.31
C LEU A 5 16.44 21.61 -2.99
N GLY A 6 15.11 21.81 -2.91
CA GLY A 6 14.12 20.74 -2.81
C GLY A 6 14.14 19.76 -3.99
N ASP A 7 14.23 20.26 -5.23
CA ASP A 7 14.28 19.43 -6.45
C ASP A 7 15.58 18.61 -6.51
N GLN A 8 16.68 19.14 -5.95
CA GLN A 8 17.96 18.42 -5.89
C GLN A 8 17.95 17.32 -4.82
N LEU A 9 17.26 17.53 -3.69
CA LEU A 9 17.11 16.53 -2.63
C LEU A 9 16.20 15.37 -3.06
N GLU A 10 15.10 15.66 -3.76
CA GLU A 10 14.19 14.63 -4.27
C GLU A 10 14.89 13.74 -5.32
N ASN A 11 15.72 14.34 -6.17
CA ASN A 11 16.56 13.61 -7.11
C ASN A 11 17.71 12.83 -6.44
N ALA A 12 18.30 13.33 -5.34
CA ALA A 12 19.34 12.60 -4.61
C ALA A 12 18.78 11.41 -3.79
N LEU A 13 17.49 11.47 -3.44
CA LEU A 13 16.75 10.38 -2.79
C LEU A 13 16.21 9.36 -3.81
N THR A 14 16.51 9.49 -5.11
CA THR A 14 16.06 8.52 -6.12
C THR A 14 16.52 7.12 -5.75
N PHE A 15 15.53 6.28 -5.58
CA PHE A 15 15.57 4.99 -4.94
C PHE A 15 16.21 3.95 -5.86
N ASP A 16 17.42 3.48 -5.54
CA ASP A 16 17.96 2.25 -6.12
C ASP A 16 17.07 1.08 -5.69
N LYS A 17 16.29 0.54 -6.63
CA LYS A 17 15.28 -0.51 -6.39
C LYS A 17 15.85 -1.85 -5.92
N ASP A 18 17.17 -2.05 -5.96
CA ASP A 18 17.77 -3.38 -5.90
C ASP A 18 18.32 -3.81 -4.54
N LYS A 19 18.43 -2.95 -3.52
CA LYS A 19 19.02 -3.36 -2.22
C LYS A 19 18.43 -2.65 -1.01
N HIS A 20 17.26 -3.09 -0.58
CA HIS A 20 16.93 -3.03 0.84
C HIS A 20 17.29 -4.37 1.46
N ASP A 21 18.10 -4.34 2.53
CA ASP A 21 18.37 -5.53 3.32
C ASP A 21 17.05 -6.03 3.93
N ASP A 22 16.87 -7.36 4.00
CA ASP A 22 15.63 -7.96 4.50
C ASP A 22 15.31 -7.48 5.93
N HIS A 23 16.35 -7.13 6.70
CA HIS A 23 16.24 -6.51 8.00
C HIS A 23 15.57 -5.12 7.96
N GLU A 24 15.97 -4.23 7.05
CA GLU A 24 15.39 -2.89 6.94
C GLU A 24 13.91 -2.96 6.53
N LYS A 25 13.55 -3.93 5.67
CA LYS A 25 12.15 -4.18 5.32
C LYS A 25 11.35 -4.71 6.51
N ALA A 26 11.90 -5.61 7.31
CA ALA A 26 11.24 -6.14 8.50
C ALA A 26 10.99 -5.05 9.55
N GLU A 27 12.00 -4.20 9.83
CA GLU A 27 11.83 -3.04 10.72
C GLU A 27 10.78 -2.07 10.20
N ALA A 28 10.81 -1.78 8.89
CA ALA A 28 9.83 -0.89 8.27
C ALA A 28 8.41 -1.47 8.36
N LEU A 29 8.24 -2.78 8.22
CA LEU A 29 6.93 -3.42 8.33
C LEU A 29 6.36 -3.35 9.75
N ILE A 30 7.21 -3.50 10.78
CA ILE A 30 6.79 -3.30 12.18
C ILE A 30 6.27 -1.86 12.37
N ILE A 31 6.96 -0.86 11.83
CA ILE A 31 6.52 0.54 11.91
C ILE A 31 5.19 0.74 11.17
N VAL A 32 5.00 0.10 10.01
CA VAL A 32 3.72 0.12 9.29
C VAL A 32 2.60 -0.44 10.17
N GLU A 33 2.82 -1.61 10.79
CA GLU A 33 1.84 -2.21 11.69
C GLU A 33 1.54 -1.31 12.90
N ASP A 34 2.57 -0.77 13.55
CA ASP A 34 2.43 0.14 14.70
C ASP A 34 1.71 1.46 14.36
N SER A 35 1.84 1.93 13.12
CA SER A 35 1.17 3.15 12.64
C SER A 35 -0.30 2.96 12.29
N ALA A 36 -0.74 1.71 12.06
CA ALA A 36 -2.12 1.45 11.70
C ALA A 36 -3.07 1.78 12.86
N THR A 37 -4.26 2.28 12.53
CA THR A 37 -5.25 2.70 13.52
C THR A 37 -6.58 1.93 13.39
N PRO A 38 -7.29 1.72 14.50
CA PRO A 38 -8.66 1.19 14.49
C PRO A 38 -9.62 2.00 13.61
N GLU A 39 -9.47 3.33 13.61
CA GLU A 39 -10.30 4.27 12.85
C GLU A 39 -10.14 4.03 11.35
N LYS A 40 -8.90 3.81 10.89
CA LYS A 40 -8.63 3.46 9.49
C LYS A 40 -9.27 2.14 9.10
N CYS A 41 -9.18 1.12 9.95
CA CYS A 41 -9.81 -0.17 9.70
C CYS A 41 -11.33 -0.02 9.53
N LYS A 42 -11.96 0.76 10.41
CA LYS A 42 -13.40 1.06 10.37
C LYS A 42 -13.77 1.84 9.11
N GLU A 43 -12.96 2.82 8.72
CA GLU A 43 -13.13 3.60 7.49
C GLU A 43 -13.17 2.67 6.26
N ILE A 44 -12.16 1.80 6.11
CA ILE A 44 -12.07 0.85 4.99
C ILE A 44 -13.31 -0.03 4.92
N VAL A 45 -13.68 -0.68 6.03
CA VAL A 45 -14.82 -1.62 6.02
C VAL A 45 -16.19 -0.95 5.99
N SER A 46 -16.28 0.34 6.36
CA SER A 46 -17.51 1.13 6.22
C SER A 46 -17.86 1.43 4.77
N GLY A 47 -16.85 1.48 3.89
CA GLY A 47 -17.03 1.61 2.45
C GLY A 47 -17.44 0.32 1.73
N GLN A 48 -17.61 -0.79 2.46
CA GLN A 48 -18.01 -2.06 1.85
C GLN A 48 -19.48 -2.04 1.38
N LYS A 49 -19.69 -2.35 0.11
CA LYS A 49 -21.01 -2.49 -0.52
C LYS A 49 -21.73 -3.79 -0.10
N ASP A 50 -23.02 -3.87 -0.44
CA ASP A 50 -23.85 -5.03 -0.11
C ASP A 50 -23.39 -6.33 -0.79
N ASP A 51 -22.70 -6.25 -1.93
CA ASP A 51 -22.10 -7.39 -2.62
C ASP A 51 -20.74 -7.82 -2.05
N GLY A 52 -20.16 -7.04 -1.13
CA GLY A 52 -18.85 -7.28 -0.53
C GLY A 52 -17.70 -6.49 -1.17
N CYS A 53 -17.92 -5.80 -2.28
CA CYS A 53 -16.92 -4.94 -2.92
C CYS A 53 -16.49 -3.80 -1.97
N ILE A 54 -15.20 -3.46 -1.98
CA ILE A 54 -14.64 -2.34 -1.22
C ILE A 54 -13.85 -1.44 -2.18
N GLU A 55 -14.29 -0.20 -2.32
CA GLU A 55 -13.57 0.79 -3.13
C GLU A 55 -12.28 1.22 -2.44
N LEU A 56 -11.23 1.45 -3.22
CA LEU A 56 -9.96 1.96 -2.69
C LEU A 56 -10.12 3.44 -2.38
N GLY A 57 -9.97 3.77 -1.09
CA GLY A 57 -10.05 5.14 -0.57
C GLY A 57 -8.68 5.81 -0.49
N ASP A 58 -8.70 7.14 -0.47
CA ASP A 58 -7.48 7.99 -0.45
C ASP A 58 -6.57 7.67 0.73
N SER A 59 -7.16 7.31 1.87
CA SER A 59 -6.38 7.00 3.07
C SER A 59 -5.47 5.78 2.91
N VAL A 60 -5.89 4.76 2.17
CA VAL A 60 -5.02 3.61 1.86
C VAL A 60 -3.97 4.01 0.83
N CYS A 61 -4.35 4.81 -0.17
CA CYS A 61 -3.42 5.36 -1.17
C CYS A 61 -2.29 6.19 -0.52
N GLU A 62 -2.61 7.02 0.48
CA GLU A 62 -1.65 7.79 1.27
C GLU A 62 -0.67 6.89 2.02
N GLU A 63 -1.10 5.74 2.55
CA GLU A 63 -0.21 4.77 3.19
C GLU A 63 0.68 3.99 2.21
N LEU A 64 0.25 3.91 0.95
CA LEU A 64 1.01 3.26 -0.11
C LEU A 64 1.87 4.25 -0.92
N ASP A 65 1.87 5.54 -0.56
CA ASP A 65 2.58 6.63 -1.24
C ASP A 65 2.35 6.61 -2.77
N ALA A 66 1.11 6.32 -3.19
CA ALA A 66 0.74 6.17 -4.60
C ALA A 66 -0.72 6.56 -4.85
N PRO A 67 -1.03 7.26 -5.96
CA PRO A 67 -2.41 7.56 -6.33
C PRO A 67 -3.16 6.29 -6.76
N LYS A 68 -4.48 6.31 -6.64
CA LYS A 68 -5.36 5.17 -6.94
C LYS A 68 -5.11 4.56 -8.31
N GLU A 69 -5.00 5.38 -9.35
CA GLU A 69 -4.77 4.93 -10.72
C GLU A 69 -3.42 4.21 -10.86
N GLU A 70 -2.37 4.67 -10.16
CA GLU A 70 -1.06 4.02 -10.17
C GLU A 70 -1.10 2.67 -9.46
N VAL A 71 -1.79 2.58 -8.32
CA VAL A 71 -1.98 1.33 -7.58
C VAL A 71 -2.62 0.27 -8.49
N ILE A 72 -3.75 0.61 -9.11
CA ILE A 72 -4.51 -0.32 -9.95
C ILE A 72 -3.73 -0.71 -11.20
N THR A 73 -3.15 0.27 -11.92
CA THR A 73 -2.38 -0.02 -13.14
C THR A 73 -1.10 -0.82 -12.87
N THR A 74 -0.47 -0.65 -11.70
CA THR A 74 0.72 -1.43 -11.32
C THR A 74 0.35 -2.88 -11.05
N ILE A 75 -0.73 -3.12 -10.29
CA ILE A 75 -1.22 -4.47 -10.01
C ILE A 75 -1.64 -5.18 -11.30
N GLN A 76 -2.38 -4.50 -12.19
CA GLN A 76 -2.74 -5.04 -13.52
C GLN A 76 -1.50 -5.48 -14.32
N LYS A 77 -0.42 -4.70 -14.30
CA LYS A 77 0.82 -5.04 -15.02
C LYS A 77 1.57 -6.22 -14.39
N LYS A 78 1.51 -6.39 -13.07
CA LYS A 78 2.21 -7.45 -12.32
C LYS A 78 1.50 -8.82 -12.40
N ILE A 79 0.17 -8.84 -12.50
CA ILE A 79 -0.63 -10.06 -12.60
C ILE A 79 -0.40 -10.74 -13.97
N LYS A 80 -0.28 -12.07 -13.97
CA LYS A 80 -0.11 -12.87 -15.20
C LYS A 80 -1.44 -13.18 -15.87
N ASN A 81 -2.50 -13.44 -15.09
CA ASN A 81 -3.82 -13.69 -15.65
C ASN A 81 -4.33 -12.51 -16.49
N ASP A 82 -4.48 -12.72 -17.80
CA ASP A 82 -4.86 -11.65 -18.74
C ASP A 82 -6.29 -11.16 -18.55
N LYS A 83 -7.21 -11.98 -18.01
CA LYS A 83 -8.59 -11.54 -17.76
C LYS A 83 -8.61 -10.43 -16.71
N LEU A 84 -7.84 -10.59 -15.64
CA LEU A 84 -7.74 -9.61 -14.54
C LEU A 84 -7.07 -8.28 -14.93
N LYS A 85 -6.45 -8.20 -16.12
CA LYS A 85 -5.90 -6.95 -16.66
C LYS A 85 -6.96 -6.03 -17.26
N SER A 86 -8.18 -6.54 -17.47
CA SER A 86 -9.29 -5.73 -17.96
C SER A 86 -9.68 -4.66 -16.93
N PRO A 87 -10.02 -3.44 -17.38
CA PRO A 87 -10.56 -2.39 -16.51
C PRO A 87 -11.82 -2.82 -15.73
N GLU A 88 -12.59 -3.78 -16.27
CA GLU A 88 -13.77 -4.35 -15.61
C GLU A 88 -13.45 -4.99 -14.26
N HIS A 89 -12.22 -5.47 -14.06
CA HIS A 89 -11.78 -6.06 -12.79
C HIS A 89 -11.22 -5.03 -11.81
N SER A 90 -11.17 -3.74 -12.14
CA SER A 90 -10.67 -2.69 -11.21
C SER A 90 -11.33 -2.75 -9.83
N PRO A 91 -12.66 -2.96 -9.68
CA PRO A 91 -13.28 -3.15 -8.37
C PRO A 91 -12.75 -4.38 -7.60
N SER A 92 -12.40 -5.46 -8.28
CA SER A 92 -11.76 -6.64 -7.67
C SER A 92 -10.32 -6.33 -7.23
N LEU A 93 -9.59 -5.54 -8.02
CA LEU A 93 -8.23 -5.10 -7.68
C LEU A 93 -8.24 -4.17 -6.45
N GLU A 94 -9.14 -3.19 -6.43
CA GLU A 94 -9.35 -2.29 -5.28
C GLU A 94 -9.70 -3.08 -4.01
N THR A 95 -10.64 -4.02 -4.13
CA THR A 95 -11.03 -4.89 -3.01
C THR A 95 -9.84 -5.71 -2.52
N ALA A 96 -9.03 -6.29 -3.43
CA ALA A 96 -7.85 -7.05 -3.05
C ALA A 96 -6.79 -6.20 -2.33
N VAL A 97 -6.58 -4.95 -2.75
CA VAL A 97 -5.66 -4.01 -2.07
C VAL A 97 -6.14 -3.68 -0.67
N ASN A 98 -7.43 -3.39 -0.49
CA ASN A 98 -8.01 -3.14 0.83
C ASN A 98 -7.83 -4.35 1.76
N LEU A 99 -8.07 -5.57 1.26
CA LEU A 99 -7.87 -6.79 2.04
C LEU A 99 -6.40 -7.02 2.39
N ALA A 100 -5.49 -6.77 1.45
CA ALA A 100 -4.05 -6.84 1.68
C ALA A 100 -3.62 -5.85 2.76
N TYR A 101 -4.08 -4.60 2.70
CA TYR A 101 -3.81 -3.60 3.74
C TYR A 101 -4.31 -4.05 5.12
N LEU A 102 -5.58 -4.46 5.23
CA LEU A 102 -6.15 -4.94 6.49
C LEU A 102 -5.35 -6.11 7.07
N LYS A 103 -4.97 -7.07 6.23
CA LYS A 103 -4.25 -8.28 6.64
C LYS A 103 -2.77 -8.02 6.96
N LYS A 104 -2.10 -7.11 6.26
CA LYS A 104 -0.64 -6.93 6.30
C LYS A 104 -0.17 -5.74 7.12
N ALA A 105 -0.98 -4.68 7.18
CA ALA A 105 -0.66 -3.46 7.92
C ALA A 105 -1.50 -3.32 9.19
N ALA A 106 -2.69 -3.93 9.25
CA ALA A 106 -3.62 -3.75 10.36
C ALA A 106 -4.08 -5.07 10.99
N SER A 107 -3.18 -6.06 10.98
CA SER A 107 -3.45 -7.43 11.41
C SER A 107 -3.90 -7.51 12.86
N GLN A 108 -3.37 -6.64 13.73
CA GLN A 108 -3.73 -6.56 15.15
C GLN A 108 -5.17 -6.12 15.42
N TYR A 109 -5.85 -5.51 14.43
CA TYR A 109 -7.23 -5.07 14.55
C TYR A 109 -8.24 -6.02 13.89
N GLY A 110 -7.85 -7.29 13.68
CA GLY A 110 -8.63 -8.32 13.01
C GLY A 110 -10.11 -8.37 13.40
N ASP A 111 -10.41 -8.25 14.70
CA ASP A 111 -11.78 -8.31 15.23
C ASP A 111 -12.69 -7.19 14.69
N LEU A 112 -12.13 -6.07 14.22
CA LEU A 112 -12.90 -4.96 13.65
C LEU A 112 -13.33 -5.20 12.20
N TRP A 113 -12.63 -6.07 11.47
CA TRP A 113 -12.78 -6.19 10.03
C TRP A 113 -13.00 -7.62 9.53
N LYS A 114 -12.87 -8.66 10.37
CA LYS A 114 -12.90 -10.08 9.94
C LYS A 114 -14.17 -10.51 9.20
N ASP A 115 -15.35 -10.08 9.66
CA ASP A 115 -16.61 -10.44 9.00
C ASP A 115 -16.71 -9.78 7.61
N LYS A 116 -16.30 -8.51 7.54
CA LYS A 116 -16.26 -7.71 6.31
C LYS A 116 -15.22 -8.26 5.33
N TYR A 117 -14.07 -8.68 5.84
CA TYR A 117 -13.04 -9.36 5.08
C TYR A 117 -13.57 -10.66 4.47
N SER A 118 -14.27 -11.50 5.24
CA SER A 118 -14.89 -12.73 4.73
C SER A 118 -15.85 -12.45 3.57
N LYS A 119 -16.73 -11.45 3.71
CA LYS A 119 -17.66 -11.03 2.65
C LYS A 119 -16.95 -10.51 1.39
N ALA A 120 -15.87 -9.75 1.55
CA ALA A 120 -15.06 -9.28 0.43
C ALA A 120 -14.31 -10.42 -0.27
N ARG A 121 -13.90 -11.45 0.47
CA ARG A 121 -13.33 -12.68 -0.12
C ARG A 121 -14.37 -13.43 -0.95
N GLU A 122 -15.61 -13.56 -0.46
CA GLU A 122 -16.72 -14.14 -1.22
C GLU A 122 -17.03 -13.34 -2.50
N TYR A 123 -17.04 -12.00 -2.41
CA TYR A 123 -17.16 -11.13 -3.58
C TYR A 123 -16.09 -11.45 -4.64
N LEU A 124 -14.82 -11.51 -4.24
CA LEU A 124 -13.72 -11.82 -5.17
C LEU A 124 -13.89 -13.20 -5.83
N SER A 125 -14.26 -14.22 -5.05
CA SER A 125 -14.52 -15.56 -5.59
C SER A 125 -15.65 -15.56 -6.62
N ASN A 126 -16.72 -14.81 -6.36
CA ASN A 126 -17.87 -14.70 -7.27
C ASN A 126 -17.53 -13.92 -8.55
N GLN A 127 -16.78 -12.81 -8.45
CA GLN A 127 -16.44 -11.97 -9.60
C GLN A 127 -15.37 -12.61 -10.50
N ILE A 128 -14.42 -13.34 -9.91
CA ILE A 128 -13.30 -13.91 -10.65
C ILE A 128 -13.66 -15.29 -11.18
N GLY A 129 -14.37 -16.12 -10.39
CA GLY A 129 -14.80 -17.47 -10.79
C GLY A 129 -13.64 -18.45 -11.06
N ASP A 130 -12.40 -18.03 -10.83
CA ASP A 130 -11.17 -18.80 -11.03
C ASP A 130 -10.30 -18.66 -9.79
N LYS A 131 -10.24 -19.74 -9.01
CA LYS A 131 -9.48 -19.80 -7.76
C LYS A 131 -8.00 -19.48 -7.94
N LYS A 132 -7.37 -19.90 -9.05
CA LYS A 132 -5.94 -19.63 -9.27
C LYS A 132 -5.69 -18.16 -9.59
N ALA A 133 -6.58 -17.55 -10.38
CA ALA A 133 -6.53 -16.13 -10.67
C ALA A 133 -6.77 -15.28 -9.42
N GLU A 134 -7.72 -15.70 -8.58
CA GLU A 134 -8.00 -15.07 -7.29
C GLU A 134 -6.80 -15.12 -6.34
N GLU A 135 -6.18 -16.30 -6.18
CA GLU A 135 -4.96 -16.47 -5.36
C GLU A 135 -3.79 -15.63 -5.89
N GLU A 136 -3.62 -15.56 -7.21
CA GLU A 136 -2.63 -14.70 -7.84
C GLU A 136 -2.87 -13.22 -7.52
N LEU A 137 -4.11 -12.74 -7.65
CA LEU A 137 -4.49 -11.38 -7.34
C LEU A 137 -4.18 -11.03 -5.88
N ILE A 138 -4.62 -11.86 -4.93
CA ILE A 138 -4.38 -11.62 -3.50
C ILE A 138 -2.88 -11.55 -3.23
N LYS A 139 -2.10 -12.47 -3.79
CA LYS A 139 -0.65 -12.48 -3.61
C LYS A 139 -0.02 -11.21 -4.17
N CYS A 140 -0.42 -10.80 -5.38
CA CYS A 140 0.08 -9.58 -6.00
C CYS A 140 -0.26 -8.33 -5.17
N ALA A 141 -1.46 -8.28 -4.59
CA ALA A 141 -1.88 -7.19 -3.71
C ALA A 141 -1.11 -7.21 -2.37
N ASP A 142 -0.96 -8.38 -1.74
CA ASP A 142 -0.16 -8.58 -0.52
C ASP A 142 1.29 -8.08 -0.74
N ASP A 143 1.92 -8.49 -1.85
CA ASP A 143 3.29 -8.10 -2.20
C ASP A 143 3.39 -6.58 -2.48
N TYR A 144 2.41 -6.01 -3.19
CA TYR A 144 2.37 -4.57 -3.48
C TYR A 144 2.23 -3.72 -2.21
N VAL A 145 1.32 -4.10 -1.30
CA VAL A 145 1.11 -3.37 -0.04
C VAL A 145 2.37 -3.39 0.82
N ILE A 146 3.02 -4.56 0.97
CA ILE A 146 4.26 -4.67 1.74
C ILE A 146 5.35 -3.81 1.10
N GLU A 147 5.56 -3.91 -0.21
CA GLU A 147 6.59 -3.16 -0.94
C GLU A 147 6.41 -1.66 -0.78
N ASN A 148 5.20 -1.14 -1.01
CA ASN A 148 4.93 0.29 -1.01
C ASN A 148 4.89 0.89 0.40
N ALA A 149 4.24 0.24 1.36
CA ALA A 149 4.16 0.74 2.73
C ALA A 149 5.55 0.79 3.39
N THR A 150 6.36 -0.26 3.23
CA THR A 150 7.73 -0.28 3.77
C THR A 150 8.63 0.76 3.08
N LYS A 151 8.50 0.91 1.75
CA LYS A 151 9.23 1.92 0.98
C LYS A 151 8.92 3.34 1.46
N LYS A 152 7.65 3.65 1.76
CA LYS A 152 7.23 4.94 2.33
C LYS A 152 7.95 5.21 3.66
N VAL A 153 7.90 4.26 4.60
CA VAL A 153 8.58 4.38 5.91
C VAL A 153 10.07 4.63 5.76
N ILE A 154 10.74 3.88 4.87
CA ILE A 154 12.19 4.04 4.65
C ILE A 154 12.51 5.41 4.03
N LYS A 155 11.70 5.88 3.08
CA LYS A 155 11.82 7.22 2.47
C LYS A 155 11.67 8.32 3.53
N ASP A 156 10.68 8.21 4.40
CA ASP A 156 10.42 9.18 5.46
C ASP A 156 11.55 9.19 6.52
N LYS A 157 12.05 8.02 6.92
CA LYS A 157 13.21 7.89 7.82
C LYS A 157 14.44 8.60 7.24
N LYS A 158 14.74 8.40 5.95
CA LYS A 158 15.86 9.05 5.26
C LYS A 158 15.65 10.57 5.16
N ARG A 159 14.45 11.02 4.81
CA ARG A 159 14.12 12.45 4.74
C ARG A 159 14.30 13.15 6.08
N ASN A 160 13.81 12.55 7.16
CA ASN A 160 13.93 13.10 8.51
C ASN A 160 15.38 13.20 8.98
N ALA A 161 16.23 12.21 8.64
CA ALA A 161 17.66 12.26 8.94
C ALA A 161 18.35 13.43 8.22
N VAL A 162 18.04 13.66 6.94
CA VAL A 162 18.60 14.79 6.16
C VAL A 162 18.19 16.14 6.75
N VAL A 163 16.91 16.32 7.10
CA VAL A 163 16.41 17.54 7.74
C VAL A 163 17.11 17.81 9.07
N THR A 164 17.33 16.76 9.87
CA THR A 164 18.02 16.87 11.17
C THR A 164 19.46 17.34 11.02
N ILE A 165 20.19 16.81 10.03
CA ILE A 165 21.57 17.23 9.73
C ILE A 165 21.60 18.69 9.27
N GLN A 166 20.71 19.09 8.35
CA GLN A 166 20.66 20.48 7.85
C GLN A 166 20.45 21.50 8.96
N ASN A 167 19.49 21.25 9.86
CA ASN A 167 19.22 22.12 11.01
C ASN A 167 20.42 22.22 11.97
N SER A 168 21.20 21.15 12.11
CA SER A 168 22.40 21.13 12.98
C SER A 168 23.62 21.82 12.37
N THR A 169 23.63 22.01 11.04
CA THR A 169 24.75 22.62 10.29
C THR A 169 24.54 24.09 9.91
N THR A 170 23.38 24.67 10.21
CA THR A 170 23.12 26.09 9.97
C THR A 170 23.79 26.90 11.09
N PRO A 171 24.78 27.77 10.81
CA PRO A 171 25.42 28.58 11.85
C PRO A 171 24.37 29.50 12.49
N GLU A 172 24.35 29.56 13.82
CA GLU A 172 23.64 30.64 14.53
C GLU A 172 24.17 31.98 14.01
N LYS A 173 23.24 32.85 13.61
CA LYS A 173 23.53 34.21 13.13
C LYS A 173 24.10 35.09 14.23
#